data_AF-A0A7R9LE94-F1
#
_entry.id   AF-A0A7R9LE94-F1
#
_cell.length_a   1.000
_cell.length_b   1.000
_cell.length_c   1.000
_cell.angle_alpha   90.00
_cell.angle_beta   90.00
_cell.angle_gamma   90.00
#
_symmetry.space_group_name_H-M   'P 1'
#
loop_
_entity.id
_entity.type
_entity.pdbx_description
1 polymer ?
#
loop_
_entity_poly.entity_id
_entity_poly.type
_entity_poly.pdbx_seq_one_letter_code
_entity_poly.pdbx_strand_id
1 'polypeptide(L)'
;MNAPPAFESFLLFDGEKKIMIEKDTKVPNAAIFTVQKEDHTVGNMIRMQLLKDPQVLFAGYKVPHPLTHEFVLRVQTTPDYSPQEA
;
A
#
# COMPACT_ATOMS: atom_id res chain seq x y z
N MET A 1 15.05 -12.90 -25.34
CA MET A 1 14.05 -13.25 -24.32
C MET A 1 13.84 -11.99 -23.48
N ASN A 2 12.61 -11.50 -23.32
CA ASN A 2 12.31 -10.24 -22.60
C ASN A 2 11.72 -10.50 -21.19
N ALA A 3 11.90 -11.70 -20.66
CA ALA A 3 11.43 -12.03 -19.32
C ALA A 3 12.31 -11.31 -18.29
N PRO A 4 11.72 -10.56 -17.35
CA PRO A 4 12.48 -9.96 -16.27
C PRO A 4 13.08 -11.06 -15.37
N PRO A 5 14.24 -10.80 -14.75
CA PRO A 5 14.83 -11.71 -13.78
C PRO A 5 13.97 -11.83 -12.51
N ALA A 6 13.90 -13.03 -11.94
CA ALA A 6 13.00 -13.32 -10.82
C ALA A 6 13.26 -12.47 -9.55
N PHE A 7 14.50 -12.02 -9.33
CA PHE A 7 14.85 -11.20 -8.16
C PHE A 7 14.21 -9.81 -8.17
N GLU A 8 13.78 -9.31 -9.33
CA GLU A 8 13.06 -8.03 -9.44
C GLU A 8 11.76 -8.00 -8.65
N SER A 9 11.24 -9.16 -8.24
CA SER A 9 10.00 -9.27 -7.47
C SER A 9 10.14 -8.90 -5.99
N PHE A 10 11.34 -9.05 -5.42
CA PHE A 10 11.58 -8.85 -3.99
C PHE A 10 12.79 -7.95 -3.68
N LEU A 11 13.71 -7.78 -4.63
CA LEU A 11 14.88 -6.93 -4.46
C LEU A 11 14.51 -5.48 -4.80
N LEU A 12 14.72 -4.57 -3.85
CA LEU A 12 14.69 -3.13 -4.09
C LEU A 12 16.00 -2.69 -4.75
N PHE A 13 15.91 -1.93 -5.83
CA PHE A 13 17.08 -1.35 -6.48
C PHE A 13 17.50 -0.02 -5.84
N ASP A 14 18.73 0.40 -6.11
CA ASP A 14 19.25 1.68 -5.64
C ASP A 14 18.39 2.84 -6.14
N GLY A 15 17.87 3.64 -5.21
CA GLY A 15 16.99 4.78 -5.48
C GLY A 15 15.49 4.46 -5.37
N GLU A 16 15.09 3.18 -5.28
CA GLU A 16 13.70 2.81 -5.03
C GLU A 16 13.36 2.90 -3.54
N LYS A 17 12.22 3.51 -3.21
CA LYS A 17 11.69 3.53 -1.84
C LYS A 17 10.74 2.36 -1.65
N LYS A 18 10.87 1.64 -0.53
CA LYS A 18 9.94 0.56 -0.16
C LYS A 18 8.49 1.05 -0.09
N ILE A 19 8.29 2.23 0.49
CA ILE A 19 6.97 2.82 0.72
C ILE A 19 6.99 4.26 0.21
N MET A 20 6.00 4.60 -0.59
CA MET A 20 5.68 5.97 -0.97
C MET A 20 4.31 6.33 -0.43
N ILE A 21 4.19 7.53 0.16
CA ILE A 21 2.98 7.99 0.83
C ILE A 21 2.50 9.25 0.12
N GLU A 22 1.24 9.23 -0.30
CA GLU A 22 0.57 10.35 -0.93
C GLU A 22 -0.71 10.66 -0.16
N LYS A 23 -1.01 11.95 0.05
CA LYS A 23 -2.28 12.36 0.65
C LYS A 23 -3.37 12.29 -0.42
N ASP A 24 -4.49 11.64 -0.13
CA ASP A 24 -5.63 11.61 -1.06
C ASP A 24 -6.31 12.98 -1.04
N THR A 25 -6.34 13.66 -2.18
CA THR A 25 -6.94 14.99 -2.31
C THR A 25 -8.45 14.95 -2.48
N LYS A 26 -9.03 13.78 -2.80
CA LYS A 26 -10.46 13.63 -3.07
C LYS A 26 -11.26 13.35 -1.82
N VAL A 27 -10.63 12.81 -0.78
CA VAL A 27 -11.28 12.39 0.46
C VAL A 27 -10.50 12.95 1.65
N PRO A 28 -11.16 13.61 2.60
CA PRO A 28 -10.49 14.15 3.77
C PRO A 28 -9.90 13.04 4.62
N ASN A 29 -8.73 13.32 5.20
CA ASN A 29 -8.02 12.43 6.11
C ASN A 29 -7.83 11.00 5.56
N ALA A 30 -7.42 10.94 4.30
CA ALA A 30 -7.06 9.69 3.63
C ALA A 30 -5.64 9.77 3.06
N ALA A 31 -4.97 8.62 3.05
CA ALA A 31 -3.65 8.46 2.48
C ALA A 31 -3.59 7.23 1.57
N ILE A 32 -2.75 7.32 0.55
CA ILE A 32 -2.44 6.26 -0.40
C ILE A 32 -0.98 5.87 -0.17
N PHE A 33 -0.78 4.58 0.08
CA PHE A 33 0.51 3.95 0.32
C PHE A 33 0.82 3.04 -0.85
N THR A 34 1.87 3.34 -1.60
CA THR A 34 2.40 2.44 -2.63
C THR A 34 3.58 1.68 -2.02
N VAL A 35 3.44 0.36 -1.94
CA VAL A 35 4.45 -0.52 -1.36
C VAL A 35 5.10 -1.33 -2.47
N GLN A 36 6.39 -1.11 -2.66
CA GLN A 36 7.22 -1.74 -3.68
C GLN A 36 7.72 -3.10 -3.24
N LYS A 37 7.88 -4.00 -4.21
CA LYS A 37 8.43 -5.36 -4.04
C LYS A 37 7.66 -6.16 -2.99
N GLU A 38 6.33 -6.06 -3.02
CA GLU A 38 5.41 -6.79 -2.14
C GLU A 38 4.19 -7.24 -2.93
N ASP A 39 3.44 -8.18 -2.36
CA ASP A 39 2.28 -8.78 -3.01
C ASP A 39 1.06 -8.86 -2.07
N HIS A 40 0.10 -9.71 -2.42
CA HIS A 40 -1.12 -9.93 -1.65
C HIS A 40 -0.87 -10.44 -0.23
N THR A 41 0.28 -11.07 0.05
CA THR A 41 0.64 -11.60 1.36
C THR A 41 0.63 -10.48 2.40
N VAL A 42 1.39 -9.42 2.13
CA VAL A 42 1.46 -8.24 3.01
C VAL A 42 0.24 -7.35 2.83
N GLY A 43 -0.20 -7.11 1.59
CA GLY A 43 -1.34 -6.23 1.32
C GLY A 43 -2.64 -6.69 2.01
N ASN A 44 -2.94 -7.99 1.96
CA ASN A 44 -4.14 -8.53 2.62
C ASN A 44 -4.00 -8.56 4.13
N MET A 45 -2.82 -8.91 4.66
CA MET A 45 -2.57 -8.95 6.10
C MET A 45 -2.79 -7.55 6.72
N ILE A 46 -2.20 -6.52 6.13
CA ILE A 46 -2.34 -5.13 6.60
C ILE A 46 -3.80 -4.68 6.49
N ARG A 47 -4.44 -4.90 5.33
CA ARG A 47 -5.86 -4.55 5.15
C ARG A 47 -6.74 -5.18 6.24
N MET A 48 -6.58 -6.47 6.50
CA MET A 48 -7.37 -7.18 7.49
C MET A 48 -7.13 -6.66 8.90
N GLN A 49 -5.91 -6.21 9.21
CA GLN A 49 -5.61 -5.63 10.52
C GLN A 49 -6.19 -4.22 10.67
N LEU A 50 -6.06 -3.36 9.65
CA LEU A 50 -6.63 -2.02 9.64
C LEU A 50 -8.16 -2.03 9.77
N LEU A 51 -8.84 -3.00 9.13
CA LEU A 51 -10.30 -3.15 9.24
C LEU A 51 -10.79 -3.53 10.63
N LYS A 52 -9.91 -3.90 11.57
CA LYS A 52 -10.27 -4.15 12.97
C LYS A 52 -10.21 -2.88 13.82
N ASP A 53 -9.53 -1.82 13.36
CA ASP A 53 -9.44 -0.58 14.08
C ASP A 53 -10.75 0.22 13.94
N PRO A 54 -11.45 0.55 15.04
CA PRO A 54 -12.70 1.31 14.98
C PRO A 54 -12.54 2.75 14.46
N GLN A 55 -11.33 3.30 14.46
CA GLN A 55 -11.04 4.64 13.93
C GLN A 55 -10.73 4.62 12.43
N VAL A 56 -10.59 3.45 11.81
CA VAL A 56 -10.42 3.30 10.36
C VAL A 56 -11.78 3.22 9.68
N LEU A 57 -12.08 4.22 8.85
CA LEU A 57 -13.32 4.32 8.08
C LEU A 57 -13.26 3.52 6.78
N PHE A 58 -12.06 3.43 6.19
CA PHE A 58 -11.84 2.66 4.96
C PHE A 58 -10.41 2.12 4.92
N ALA A 59 -10.27 0.83 4.60
CA ALA A 59 -9.00 0.24 4.24
C ALA A 59 -9.18 -0.73 3.07
N GLY A 60 -8.45 -0.50 1.99
CA GLY A 60 -8.50 -1.34 0.80
C GLY A 60 -7.18 -1.29 0.04
N TYR A 61 -6.76 -2.43 -0.50
CA TYR A 61 -5.56 -2.51 -1.33
C TYR A 61 -5.89 -3.10 -2.71
N LYS A 62 -5.06 -2.77 -3.70
CA LYS A 62 -5.10 -3.37 -5.03
C LYS A 62 -3.69 -3.58 -5.55
N VAL A 63 -3.52 -4.60 -6.38
CA VAL A 63 -2.34 -4.77 -7.23
C VAL A 63 -2.71 -4.20 -8.60
N PRO A 64 -2.15 -3.04 -9.02
CA PRO A 64 -2.57 -2.36 -10.26
C PRO A 64 -2.39 -3.23 -11.50
N HIS A 65 -1.31 -4.02 -11.53
CA HIS A 65 -1.00 -4.94 -12.61
C HIS A 65 -0.21 -6.14 -12.08
N PRO A 66 -0.53 -7.39 -12.48
CA PRO A 66 0.11 -8.59 -11.91
C PRO A 66 1.60 -8.76 -12.28
N LEU A 67 2.08 -8.08 -13.33
CA LEU A 67 3.50 -8.11 -13.73
C LEU A 67 4.37 -7.07 -13.01
N THR A 68 3.77 -6.19 -12.21
CA THR A 68 4.49 -5.20 -11.39
C THR A 68 4.34 -5.59 -9.93
N HIS A 69 5.46 -5.84 -9.27
CA HIS A 69 5.50 -6.27 -7.88
C HIS A 69 5.31 -5.08 -6.94
N GLU A 70 4.12 -4.52 -6.93
CA GLU A 70 3.71 -3.47 -6.01
C GLU A 70 2.22 -3.59 -5.68
N PHE A 71 1.85 -3.12 -4.50
CA PHE A 71 0.45 -2.90 -4.18
C PHE A 71 0.21 -1.47 -3.71
N VAL A 72 -1.01 -0.99 -3.96
CA VAL A 72 -1.47 0.32 -3.53
C VAL A 72 -2.54 0.11 -2.47
N LEU A 73 -2.26 0.58 -1.25
CA LEU A 73 -3.16 0.56 -0.11
C LEU A 73 -3.72 1.96 0.11
N ARG A 74 -5.03 2.07 0.30
CA ARG A 74 -5.71 3.31 0.66
C ARG A 74 -6.33 3.16 2.02
N VAL A 75 -6.02 4.10 2.91
CA VAL A 75 -6.52 4.16 4.29
C VAL A 75 -7.19 5.51 4.51
N GLN A 76 -8.35 5.48 5.15
CA GLN A 76 -9.08 6.66 5.62
C GLN A 76 -9.44 6.45 7.08
N THR A 77 -9.18 7.45 7.91
CA THR A 77 -9.42 7.43 9.35
C THR A 77 -10.31 8.59 9.79
N THR A 78 -10.78 8.56 11.04
CA THR A 78 -11.49 9.68 11.67
C THR A 78 -10.60 10.94 11.74
N PRO A 79 -11.17 12.16 11.74
CA PRO A 79 -10.40 13.40 11.59
C PRO A 79 -9.30 13.65 12.65
N ASP A 80 -9.43 13.04 13.81
CA ASP A 80 -8.53 13.09 14.96
C ASP A 80 -7.42 12.03 14.93
N TYR A 81 -7.45 11.11 13.97
CA TYR A 81 -6.50 10.03 13.84
C TYR A 81 -5.80 10.06 12.48
N SER A 82 -4.47 10.09 12.48
CA SER A 82 -3.71 10.16 11.24
C SER A 82 -3.71 8.80 10.51
N PRO A 83 -3.96 8.73 9.19
CA PRO A 83 -3.88 7.47 8.44
C PRO A 83 -2.51 6.79 8.50
N GLN A 84 -1.43 7.52 8.81
CA GLN A 84 -0.09 6.95 9.00
C GLN A 84 0.11 6.32 10.39
N GLU A 85 -0.73 6.65 11.36
CA GLU A 85 -0.66 6.16 12.74
C GLU A 85 -1.62 4.97 13.00
N ALA A 86 -2.49 4.67 12.03
CA ALA A 86 -3.35 3.47 11.95
C ALA A 86 -2.56 2.20 11.62
#